data_AF-A0A924J412-F1
#
_entry.id   AF-A0A924J412-F1
#
_cell.length_a   1.000
_cell.length_b   1.000
_cell.length_c   1.000
_cell.angle_alpha   90.00
_cell.angle_beta   90.00
_cell.angle_gamma   90.00
#
_symmetry.space_group_name_H-M   'P 1'
#
loop_
_entity.id
_entity.type
_entity.pdbx_description
1 polymer ?
#
loop_
_entity_poly.entity_id
_entity_poly.type
_entity_poly.pdbx_seq_one_letter_code
_entity_poly.pdbx_strand_id
1 'polypeptide(L)' 'MAARSLNVAVTGNSESPSKIMMSVRGFSFVIDQPESHGGTDAGPCPVELVLSGLAGWMNVA' A
#
# COMPACT_ATOMS: atom_id res chain seq x y z
N MET A 1 24.51 2.26 -20.10
CA MET A 1 23.96 2.84 -18.86
C MET A 1 23.89 1.70 -17.85
N ALA A 2 24.70 1.71 -16.79
CA ALA A 2 24.61 0.66 -15.76
C ALA A 2 23.34 0.91 -14.94
N ALA A 3 22.42 -0.06 -14.91
CA ALA A 3 21.25 0.01 -14.06
C ALA A 3 21.70 0.01 -12.60
N ARG A 4 21.43 1.10 -11.88
CA ARG A 4 21.70 1.21 -10.45
C ARG A 4 20.61 0.43 -9.72
N SER A 5 20.99 -0.44 -8.78
CA SER A 5 20.05 -1.24 -8.00
C SER A 5 19.09 -0.34 -7.21
N LEU A 6 17.79 -0.57 -7.36
CA LEU A 6 16.76 0.04 -6.52
C LEU A 6 16.45 -0.92 -5.35
N ASN A 7 16.79 -0.51 -4.14
CA ASN A 7 16.38 -1.23 -2.94
C ASN A 7 14.99 -0.77 -2.52
N VAL A 8 14.00 -1.67 -2.62
CA VAL A 8 12.63 -1.41 -2.17
C VAL A 8 12.43 -2.06 -0.82
N ALA A 9 12.07 -1.25 0.18
CA ALA A 9 11.74 -1.71 1.52
C ALA A 9 10.38 -1.15 1.91
N VAL A 10 9.53 -2.02 2.43
CA VAL A 10 8.20 -1.68 2.96
C VAL A 10 8.09 -2.29 4.35
N THR A 11 7.52 -1.55 5.30
CA THR A 11 7.22 -2.04 6.64
C THR A 11 5.75 -1.79 6.97
N GLY A 12 5.18 -2.64 7.81
CA GLY A 12 3.79 -2.54 8.22
C GLY A 12 3.61 -2.95 9.67
N ASN A 13 2.77 -2.20 10.40
CA ASN A 13 2.30 -2.54 11.74
C ASN A 13 0.80 -2.88 11.68
N SER A 14 0.43 -4.08 12.09
CA SER A 14 -0.97 -4.49 12.14
C SER A 14 -1.66 -3.79 13.32
N GLU A 15 -2.67 -2.98 13.02
CA GLU A 15 -3.47 -2.28 14.04
C GLU A 15 -4.72 -3.10 14.40
N SER A 16 -5.24 -3.87 13.45
CA SER A 16 -6.39 -4.79 13.64
C SER A 16 -6.43 -5.84 12.52
N PRO A 17 -7.32 -6.86 12.57
CA PRO A 17 -7.41 -7.89 11.54
C PRO A 17 -7.65 -7.36 10.12
N SER A 18 -8.31 -6.21 9.98
CA SER A 18 -8.68 -5.59 8.70
C SER A 18 -7.89 -4.32 8.38
N LYS A 19 -7.02 -3.85 9.29
CA LYS A 19 -6.29 -2.58 9.16
C LYS A 19 -4.81 -2.71 9.48
N ILE A 20 -3.96 -2.21 8.58
CA ILE A 20 -2.51 -2.16 8.73
C ILE A 20 -1.96 -0.76 8.42
N MET A 21 -1.06 -0.27 9.28
CA MET A 21 -0.36 0.98 9.08
C MET A 21 0.97 0.72 8.35
N MET A 22 1.14 1.29 7.17
CA MET A 22 2.30 1.07 6.31
C MET A 22 3.28 2.23 6.38
N SER A 23 4.56 1.91 6.24
CA SER A 23 5.64 2.88 6.07
C SER A 23 6.54 2.49 4.91
N VAL A 24 6.73 3.44 3.98
CA VAL A 24 7.59 3.27 2.80
C VAL A 24 8.41 4.54 2.63
N ARG A 25 9.73 4.42 2.82
CA ARG A 25 10.66 5.58 2.86
C ARG A 25 10.20 6.61 3.90
N GLY A 26 9.73 7.79 3.48
CA GLY A 26 9.18 8.84 4.36
C GLY A 26 7.66 8.97 4.28
N PHE A 27 6.99 8.05 3.59
CA PHE A 27 5.54 8.04 3.44
C PHE A 27 4.92 7.05 4.42
N SER A 28 3.78 7.44 4.96
CA SER A 28 3.00 6.65 5.90
C SER A 28 1.55 6.68 5.46
N PHE A 29 0.92 5.52 5.38
CA PHE A 29 -0.47 5.39 4.91
C PHE A 29 -1.12 4.13 5.50
N VAL A 30 -2.45 4.13 5.53
CA VAL A 30 -3.25 3.01 6.04
C VAL A 30 -3.74 2.17 4.87
N ILE A 31 -3.74 0.85 5.05
CA ILE A 31 -4.50 -0.08 4.22
C ILE A 31 -5.61 -0.65 5.09
N ASP A 32 -6.87 -0.52 4.66
CA ASP A 32 -8.05 -0.94 5.42
C ASP A 32 -9.12 -1.51 4.49
N GLN A 33 -10.02 -2.33 5.03
CA GLN A 33 -11.19 -2.81 4.29
C GLN A 33 -12.36 -1.81 4.41
N PRO A 34 -13.32 -1.84 3.46
CA PRO A 34 -14.61 -1.17 3.66
C PRO A 34 -15.35 -1.74 4.87
N GLU A 35 -16.26 -0.94 5.46
CA GLU A 35 -17.10 -1.40 6.59
C GLU A 35 -17.91 -2.66 6.24
N SER A 36 -18.38 -2.77 4.99
CA SER A 36 -19.11 -3.93 4.46
C SER A 36 -18.30 -5.23 4.47
N HIS A 37 -16.98 -5.14 4.61
CA HIS A 37 -16.04 -6.26 4.65
C HIS A 37 -15.23 -6.30 5.96
N GLY A 38 -15.75 -5.67 7.02
CA GLY A 38 -15.19 -5.76 8.38
C GLY A 38 -14.01 -4.83 8.66
N GLY A 39 -13.75 -3.84 7.81
CA GLY A 39 -12.82 -2.75 8.10
C GLY A 39 -13.53 -1.49 8.58
N THR A 40 -12.83 -0.36 8.50
CA THR A 40 -13.35 0.95 8.95
C THR A 40 -13.29 2.03 7.87
N ASP A 41 -13.03 1.64 6.62
CA ASP A 41 -12.92 2.55 5.48
C ASP A 41 -11.88 3.68 5.70
N ALA A 42 -10.85 3.42 6.52
CA ALA A 42 -9.85 4.41 6.89
C ALA A 42 -8.73 4.58 5.85
N GLY A 43 -8.75 3.78 4.79
CA GLY A 43 -7.78 3.77 3.71
C GLY A 43 -8.20 2.77 2.63
N PRO A 44 -7.56 2.82 1.46
CA PRO A 44 -7.87 1.89 0.37
C PRO A 44 -7.58 0.45 0.78
N CYS A 45 -8.37 -0.48 0.22
CA CYS A 45 -8.18 -1.88 0.52
C CYS A 45 -6.94 -2.45 -0.18
N PRO A 46 -6.42 -3.60 0.31
CA PRO A 46 -5.20 -4.18 -0.25
C PRO A 46 -5.27 -4.40 -1.76
N VAL A 47 -6.43 -4.83 -2.28
CA VAL A 47 -6.61 -5.10 -3.72
C VAL A 47 -6.64 -3.80 -4.53
N GLU A 48 -7.27 -2.74 -4.03
CA GLU A 48 -7.28 -1.42 -4.69
C GLU A 48 -5.87 -0.84 -4.78
N LEU A 49 -5.04 -1.00 -3.74
CA LEU A 49 -3.65 -0.53 -3.77
C LEU A 49 -2.78 -1.31 -4.76
N VAL A 50 -2.96 -2.62 -4.88
CA VAL A 50 -2.24 -3.42 -5.88
C VAL A 50 -2.61 -2.96 -7.30
N LEU A 51 -3.90 -2.80 -7.58
CA LEU A 51 -4.38 -2.35 -8.89
C LEU A 51 -3.94 -0.92 -9.19
N SER A 52 -3.98 -0.03 -8.20
CA SER A 52 -3.51 1.35 -8.32
C SER A 52 -1.99 1.41 -8.56
N GLY A 53 -1.21 0.59 -7.87
CA GLY A 53 0.22 0.46 -8.08
C GLY A 53 0.54 -0.05 -9.48
N LEU A 54 -0.19 -1.06 -9.97
CA LEU A 54 -0.05 -1.56 -11.33
C LEU A 54 -0.40 -0.49 -12.38
N ALA A 55 -1.52 0.22 -12.20
CA ALA A 55 -1.91 1.32 -13.09
C ALA A 55 -0.87 2.45 -13.09
N GLY A 56 -0.32 2.78 -11.92
CA GLY A 56 0.79 3.73 -11.78
C GLY A 56 2.02 3.27 -12.55
N TRP A 57 2.35 1.98 -12.49
CA TRP A 57 3.45 1.40 -13.27
C TRP A 57 3.21 1.52 -14.78
N MET A 58 2.01 1.15 -15.24
CA MET A 58 1.66 1.22 -16.66
C MET A 58 1.63 2.64 -17.23
N ASN A 59 1.37 3.66 -16.39
CA ASN A 59 1.21 5.04 -16.83
C ASN A 59 2.45 5.92 -16.61
N VAL A 60 3.16 5.76 -15.48
CA VAL A 60 4.19 6.71 -15.03
C VAL A 60 5.62 6.28 -15.37
N ALA A 61 5.92 4.98 -15.54
CA ALA A 61 7.16 4.44 -16.13
C ALA A 61 7.22 2.91 -15.98
#